data_AF-A0A1F2TLH8-F1
#
_entry.id   AF-A0A1F2TLH8-F1
#
_cell.length_a   1.000
_cell.length_b   1.000
_cell.length_c   1.000
_cell.angle_alpha   90.00
_cell.angle_beta   90.00
_cell.angle_gamma   90.00
#
_symmetry.space_group_name_H-M   'P 1'
#
loop_
_entity.id
_entity.type
_entity.pdbx_description
1 polymer ?
#
loop_
_entity_poly.entity_id
_entity_poly.type
_entity_poly.pdbx_seq_one_letter_code
_entity_poly.pdbx_strand_id
1 'polypeptide(L)'
;MRWEKERGLPVHRVPGRRPSRVWAYADELTAWLVDAPPEDPGAAAPSDRQQAVAEAEEASLVRNSPPRRMYWWAAGVAVLALVTVAAVMARRPAGPIAEIRVENGELRAIDGSERTLWTFRGPDAVEFSTAGRWWRVADLDGDGRNEVLVAANVTRPGRRLPAATLYCFSDDGRLTWSHTPADRWQFGTEEYVAPWMSTTVSVVQLARGARVAWAVHHHTWWPAMLLLFDARGVPELAFVNAGYLSDVGASSDGRRLFVTGISNSHQKYFMAVLDAARPATSPEQPGSEFECRTCPAGRPLFYYAFPRTEASRSIAFPAEPPSVFVERDRTQVWVKEAGQPLGPATIYEFVGPEFTNVRARFADSYWEWHRDAERRGPIDHAAEDCPERSWLTVSGWSDGGGWTSLRLPTSQSAIR
;
A
#
# COMPACT_ATOMS: atom_id res chain seq x y z
N MET A 1 -26.25 -36.30 2.89
CA MET A 1 -26.68 -37.65 3.35
C MET A 1 -26.95 -38.62 2.21
N ARG A 2 -27.60 -38.23 1.09
CA ARG A 2 -27.85 -39.16 -0.03
C ARG A 2 -26.57 -39.73 -0.66
N TRP A 3 -25.58 -38.88 -0.92
CA TRP A 3 -24.28 -39.26 -1.50
C TRP A 3 -23.39 -40.11 -0.58
N GLU A 4 -23.40 -39.82 0.72
CA GLU A 4 -22.72 -40.61 1.76
C GLU A 4 -23.26 -42.05 1.82
N LYS A 5 -24.60 -42.22 1.73
CA LYS A 5 -25.24 -43.54 1.81
C LYS A 5 -25.26 -44.32 0.50
N GLU A 6 -25.45 -43.65 -0.64
CA GLU A 6 -25.65 -44.31 -1.94
C GLU A 6 -24.33 -44.51 -2.71
N ARG A 7 -23.29 -43.71 -2.42
CA ARG A 7 -22.03 -43.73 -3.19
C ARG A 7 -20.77 -43.77 -2.32
N GLY A 8 -20.92 -43.99 -1.01
CA GLY A 8 -19.79 -44.14 -0.10
C GLY A 8 -18.89 -42.90 0.01
N LEU A 9 -19.44 -41.68 -0.19
CA LEU A 9 -18.67 -40.45 -0.10
C LEU A 9 -18.01 -40.32 1.29
N PRO A 10 -16.67 -40.19 1.39
CA PRO A 10 -15.96 -40.13 2.66
C PRO A 10 -16.21 -38.78 3.33
N VAL A 11 -16.97 -38.81 4.43
CA VAL A 11 -17.47 -37.60 5.10
C VAL A 11 -17.47 -37.81 6.62
N HIS A 12 -16.82 -36.91 7.36
CA HIS A 12 -16.61 -36.99 8.81
C HIS A 12 -17.47 -35.96 9.57
N ARG A 13 -17.89 -36.30 10.79
CA ARG A 13 -18.76 -35.46 11.63
C ARG A 13 -18.03 -35.06 12.91
N VAL A 14 -18.08 -33.78 13.27
CA VAL A 14 -17.52 -33.30 14.54
C VAL A 14 -18.45 -33.69 15.69
N PRO A 15 -17.99 -34.43 16.71
CA PRO A 15 -18.82 -34.77 17.86
C PRO A 15 -19.16 -33.53 18.70
N GLY A 16 -20.41 -33.42 19.17
CA GLY A 16 -20.74 -32.58 20.33
C GLY A 16 -21.65 -31.37 20.17
N ARG A 17 -22.13 -30.97 18.97
CA ARG A 17 -23.18 -29.94 18.85
C ARG A 17 -24.10 -30.17 17.65
N ARG A 18 -25.41 -29.93 17.84
CA ARG A 18 -26.41 -29.87 16.75
C ARG A 18 -26.59 -28.42 16.27
N PRO A 19 -26.70 -28.19 14.95
CA PRO A 19 -26.52 -29.16 13.87
C PRO A 19 -25.03 -29.50 13.66
N SER A 20 -24.73 -30.78 13.45
CA SER A 20 -23.37 -31.30 13.31
C SER A 20 -22.70 -30.74 12.05
N ARG A 21 -21.61 -29.97 12.21
CA ARG A 21 -20.73 -29.62 11.09
C ARG A 21 -20.06 -30.87 10.54
N VAL A 22 -19.93 -30.89 9.23
CA VAL A 22 -19.45 -32.02 8.45
C VAL A 22 -18.25 -31.56 7.63
N TRP A 23 -17.23 -32.39 7.51
CA TRP A 23 -16.00 -32.09 6.79
C TRP A 23 -15.43 -33.35 6.13
N ALA A 24 -14.53 -33.19 5.15
CA ALA A 24 -13.85 -34.29 4.46
C ALA A 24 -12.43 -33.83 4.08
N TYR A 25 -11.48 -34.77 3.97
CA TYR A 25 -10.12 -34.46 3.52
C TYR A 25 -10.07 -34.36 1.99
N ALA A 26 -9.28 -33.42 1.47
CA ALA A 26 -9.16 -33.20 0.02
C ALA A 26 -8.63 -34.46 -0.70
N ASP A 27 -7.67 -35.16 -0.09
CA ASP A 27 -7.05 -36.35 -0.69
C ASP A 27 -8.03 -37.53 -0.74
N GLU A 28 -8.90 -37.69 0.27
CA GLU A 28 -9.96 -38.71 0.29
C GLU A 28 -11.02 -38.46 -0.78
N LEU A 29 -11.38 -37.20 -1.02
CA LEU A 29 -12.32 -36.82 -2.08
C LEU A 29 -11.70 -37.05 -3.46
N THR A 30 -10.42 -36.71 -3.64
CA THR A 30 -9.70 -36.96 -4.89
C THR A 30 -9.58 -38.47 -5.16
N ALA A 31 -9.25 -39.28 -4.15
CA ALA A 31 -9.21 -40.74 -4.29
C ALA A 31 -10.58 -41.33 -4.64
N TRP A 32 -11.65 -40.87 -3.98
CA TRP A 32 -13.01 -41.30 -4.29
C TRP A 32 -13.47 -40.90 -5.71
N LEU A 33 -13.01 -39.76 -6.22
CA LEU A 33 -13.25 -39.33 -7.60
C LEU A 33 -12.45 -40.15 -8.63
N VAL A 34 -11.26 -40.64 -8.25
CA VAL A 34 -10.39 -41.45 -9.12
C VAL A 34 -10.84 -42.91 -9.17
N ASP A 35 -11.34 -43.46 -8.07
CA ASP A 35 -11.89 -44.84 -7.99
C ASP A 35 -13.35 -44.95 -8.48
N ALA A 36 -13.95 -43.86 -8.95
CA ALA A 36 -15.27 -43.92 -9.59
C ALA A 36 -15.15 -44.69 -10.93
N PRO A 37 -15.92 -45.78 -11.13
CA PRO A 37 -15.72 -46.65 -12.29
C PRO A 37 -16.00 -45.89 -13.60
N PRO A 38 -15.14 -46.02 -14.63
CA PRO A 38 -15.41 -45.49 -15.96
C PRO A 38 -16.58 -46.23 -16.62
N GLU A 39 -17.47 -45.52 -17.32
CA GLU A 39 -18.40 -46.13 -18.26
C GLU A 39 -17.61 -46.73 -19.43
N ASP A 40 -17.79 -48.04 -19.67
CA ASP A 40 -17.09 -48.80 -20.70
C ASP A 40 -18.00 -49.07 -21.90
N PRO A 41 -17.76 -48.45 -23.08
CA PRO A 41 -18.35 -48.86 -24.34
C PRO A 41 -17.33 -49.65 -25.19
N GLY A 42 -17.27 -50.96 -24.96
CA GLY A 42 -17.21 -51.97 -26.03
C GLY A 42 -15.96 -52.84 -26.12
N ALA A 43 -16.16 -54.16 -26.22
CA ALA A 43 -15.30 -55.05 -27.04
C ALA A 43 -15.89 -56.47 -27.26
N ALA A 44 -16.17 -56.76 -28.55
CA ALA A 44 -15.95 -58.00 -29.31
C ALA A 44 -16.65 -59.36 -29.00
N ALA A 45 -17.14 -59.98 -30.10
CA ALA A 45 -17.86 -61.25 -30.27
C ALA A 45 -16.92 -62.50 -30.33
N PRO A 46 -17.37 -63.78 -30.49
CA PRO A 46 -18.16 -64.27 -31.65
C PRO A 46 -19.22 -65.39 -31.44
N SER A 47 -20.06 -65.52 -32.47
CA SER A 47 -20.81 -66.67 -33.04
C SER A 47 -21.99 -67.35 -32.32
N ASP A 48 -23.04 -67.55 -33.12
CA ASP A 48 -24.05 -68.61 -33.08
C ASP A 48 -25.25 -68.52 -32.12
N ARG A 49 -25.94 -67.38 -32.10
CA ARG A 49 -27.33 -67.36 -31.63
C ARG A 49 -28.25 -66.32 -32.29
N GLN A 50 -28.04 -66.08 -33.57
CA GLN A 50 -28.74 -65.04 -34.35
C GLN A 50 -30.15 -65.39 -34.83
N GLN A 51 -30.89 -66.31 -34.18
CA GLN A 51 -32.22 -66.70 -34.67
C GLN A 51 -33.33 -66.83 -33.62
N ALA A 52 -33.11 -66.44 -32.37
CA ALA A 52 -34.11 -66.59 -31.31
C ALA A 52 -34.49 -65.29 -30.56
N VAL A 53 -33.95 -64.13 -30.97
CA VAL A 53 -34.17 -62.84 -30.27
C VAL A 53 -35.18 -61.93 -31.01
N ALA A 54 -35.55 -62.25 -32.25
CA ALA A 54 -36.39 -61.37 -33.09
C ALA A 54 -37.90 -61.37 -32.74
N GLU A 55 -38.41 -62.31 -31.94
CA GLU A 55 -39.86 -62.40 -31.62
C GLU A 55 -40.22 -62.02 -30.17
N ALA A 56 -39.24 -61.70 -29.32
CA ALA A 56 -39.50 -61.28 -27.93
C ALA A 56 -39.25 -59.77 -27.68
N GLU A 57 -38.68 -59.05 -28.64
CA GLU A 57 -38.32 -57.62 -28.50
C GLU A 57 -39.46 -56.66 -28.88
N GLU A 58 -40.54 -57.15 -29.51
CA GLU A 58 -41.72 -56.32 -29.85
C GLU A 58 -42.66 -56.05 -28.67
N ALA A 59 -42.49 -56.71 -27.52
CA ALA A 59 -43.44 -56.62 -26.40
C ALA A 59 -43.00 -55.76 -25.20
N SER A 60 -41.85 -55.06 -25.23
CA SER A 60 -41.39 -54.33 -24.03
C SER A 60 -40.71 -52.96 -24.24
N LEU A 61 -40.74 -52.40 -25.45
CA LEU A 61 -40.31 -51.01 -25.68
C LEU A 61 -41.44 -49.99 -25.45
N VAL A 62 -42.05 -49.99 -24.27
CA VAL A 62 -42.63 -48.76 -23.70
C VAL A 62 -41.60 -48.16 -22.77
N ARG A 63 -40.50 -47.67 -23.35
CA ARG A 63 -39.54 -46.85 -22.64
C ARG A 63 -40.17 -45.46 -22.53
N ASN A 64 -40.80 -45.18 -21.39
CA ASN A 64 -41.36 -43.88 -21.02
C ASN A 64 -40.26 -42.81 -21.16
N SER A 65 -40.14 -42.21 -22.35
CA SER A 65 -39.33 -41.03 -22.55
C SER A 65 -39.98 -39.92 -21.74
N PRO A 66 -39.26 -39.26 -20.80
CA PRO A 66 -39.85 -38.15 -20.08
C PRO A 66 -40.35 -37.14 -21.12
N PRO A 67 -41.59 -36.63 -20.99
CA PRO A 67 -42.16 -35.78 -22.01
C PRO A 67 -41.21 -34.61 -22.25
N ARG A 68 -40.92 -34.25 -23.51
CA ARG A 68 -39.99 -33.15 -23.89
C ARG A 68 -40.22 -31.85 -23.10
N ARG A 69 -41.45 -31.65 -22.57
CA ARG A 69 -41.84 -30.59 -21.64
C ARG A 69 -41.02 -30.55 -20.34
N MET A 70 -40.58 -31.69 -19.81
CA MET A 70 -39.79 -31.80 -18.57
C MET A 70 -38.39 -31.18 -18.70
N TYR A 71 -37.76 -31.26 -19.87
CA TYR A 71 -36.50 -30.55 -20.15
C TYR A 71 -36.69 -29.03 -20.21
N TRP A 72 -37.83 -28.56 -20.74
CA TRP A 72 -38.18 -27.13 -20.72
C TRP A 72 -38.46 -26.62 -19.30
N TRP A 73 -39.07 -27.43 -18.44
CA TRP A 73 -39.26 -27.09 -17.03
C TRP A 73 -37.93 -27.05 -16.26
N ALA A 74 -37.05 -28.04 -16.46
CA ALA A 74 -35.73 -28.04 -15.82
C ALA A 74 -34.85 -26.87 -16.28
N ALA A 75 -34.85 -26.55 -17.57
CA ALA A 75 -34.18 -25.37 -18.12
C ALA A 75 -34.78 -24.07 -17.56
N GLY A 76 -36.11 -23.98 -17.47
CA GLY A 76 -36.80 -22.83 -16.87
C GLY A 76 -36.43 -22.61 -15.40
N VAL A 77 -36.34 -23.68 -14.60
CA VAL A 77 -35.92 -23.60 -13.20
C VAL A 77 -34.45 -23.22 -13.07
N ALA A 78 -33.56 -23.74 -13.92
CA ALA A 78 -32.15 -23.37 -13.91
C ALA A 78 -31.93 -21.89 -14.29
N VAL A 79 -32.63 -21.41 -15.32
CA VAL A 79 -32.61 -19.99 -15.70
C VAL A 79 -33.18 -19.13 -14.58
N LEU A 80 -34.31 -19.51 -13.99
CA LEU A 80 -34.90 -18.77 -12.88
C LEU A 80 -33.95 -18.73 -11.67
N ALA A 81 -33.29 -19.84 -11.33
CA ALA A 81 -32.31 -19.89 -10.26
C ALA A 81 -31.11 -18.97 -10.54
N LEU A 82 -30.59 -18.98 -11.78
CA LEU A 82 -29.51 -18.08 -12.21
C LEU A 82 -29.92 -16.60 -12.14
N VAL A 83 -31.11 -16.26 -12.63
CA VAL A 83 -31.66 -14.89 -12.54
C VAL A 83 -31.87 -14.49 -11.09
N THR A 84 -32.34 -15.40 -10.24
CA THR A 84 -32.57 -15.12 -8.81
C THR A 84 -31.25 -14.92 -8.08
N VAL A 85 -30.24 -15.75 -8.35
CA VAL A 85 -28.88 -15.57 -7.81
C VAL A 85 -28.28 -14.26 -8.30
N ALA A 86 -28.38 -13.95 -9.59
CA ALA A 86 -27.92 -12.68 -10.15
C ALA A 86 -28.63 -11.47 -9.51
N ALA A 87 -29.94 -11.54 -9.31
CA ALA A 87 -30.73 -10.50 -8.66
C ALA A 87 -30.39 -10.35 -7.17
N VAL A 88 -30.13 -11.45 -6.46
CA VAL A 88 -29.69 -11.42 -5.06
C VAL A 88 -28.27 -10.87 -4.94
N MET A 89 -27.37 -11.20 -5.85
CA MET A 89 -26.01 -10.63 -5.88
C MET A 89 -26.03 -9.15 -6.25
N ALA A 90 -26.88 -8.73 -7.20
CA ALA A 90 -27.06 -7.33 -7.56
C ALA A 90 -27.69 -6.49 -6.44
N ARG A 91 -28.49 -7.11 -5.56
CA ARG A 91 -29.09 -6.48 -4.37
C ARG A 91 -28.18 -6.46 -3.13
N ARG A 92 -26.99 -7.07 -3.18
CA ARG A 92 -26.05 -6.95 -2.05
C ARG A 92 -25.62 -5.49 -1.94
N PRO A 93 -25.65 -4.90 -0.73
CA PRO A 93 -25.18 -3.53 -0.53
C PRO A 93 -23.74 -3.39 -1.04
N ALA A 94 -23.42 -2.19 -1.54
CA ALA A 94 -22.05 -1.78 -1.82
C ALA A 94 -21.14 -2.13 -0.62
N GLY A 95 -20.02 -2.81 -0.87
CA GLY A 95 -18.98 -2.90 0.14
C GLY A 95 -18.28 -1.55 0.33
N PRO A 96 -17.43 -1.40 1.35
CA PRO A 96 -16.57 -0.23 1.44
C PRO A 96 -15.61 -0.19 0.23
N ILE A 97 -15.11 1.01 -0.08
CA ILE A 97 -14.06 1.20 -1.09
C ILE A 97 -12.84 0.40 -0.66
N ALA A 98 -12.43 -0.55 -1.51
CA ALA A 98 -11.25 -1.38 -1.32
C ALA A 98 -10.05 -0.84 -2.11
N GLU A 99 -10.31 -0.18 -3.25
CA GLU A 99 -9.25 0.33 -4.14
C GLU A 99 -9.77 1.49 -5.00
N ILE A 100 -8.86 2.41 -5.34
CA ILE A 100 -9.04 3.39 -6.43
C ILE A 100 -8.14 2.95 -7.59
N ARG A 101 -8.71 2.83 -8.79
CA ARG A 101 -7.98 2.51 -10.03
C ARG A 101 -7.97 3.68 -11.00
N VAL A 102 -6.88 3.80 -11.74
CA VAL A 102 -6.80 4.65 -12.94
C VAL A 102 -7.02 3.76 -14.15
N GLU A 103 -8.14 3.94 -14.85
CA GLU A 103 -8.47 3.16 -16.05
C GLU A 103 -9.03 4.08 -17.14
N ASN A 104 -8.48 4.01 -18.36
CA ASN A 104 -8.96 4.78 -19.51
C ASN A 104 -9.08 6.30 -19.26
N GLY A 105 -8.17 6.88 -18.47
CA GLY A 105 -8.22 8.30 -18.10
C GLY A 105 -9.30 8.65 -17.07
N GLU A 106 -9.81 7.66 -16.33
CA GLU A 106 -10.82 7.83 -15.28
C GLU A 106 -10.29 7.33 -13.94
N LEU A 107 -10.80 7.91 -12.86
CA LEU A 107 -10.65 7.34 -11.52
C LEU A 107 -11.87 6.48 -11.19
N ARG A 108 -11.66 5.26 -10.69
CA ARG A 108 -12.73 4.33 -10.35
C ARG A 108 -12.55 3.83 -8.92
N ALA A 109 -13.56 4.01 -8.09
CA ALA A 109 -13.60 3.35 -6.80
C ALA A 109 -14.28 2.00 -6.92
N ILE A 110 -13.64 0.97 -6.39
CA ILE A 110 -14.15 -0.41 -6.43
C ILE A 110 -14.23 -1.00 -5.03
N ASP A 111 -15.22 -1.86 -4.81
CA ASP A 111 -15.33 -2.64 -3.58
C ASP A 111 -14.49 -3.93 -3.63
N GLY A 112 -14.43 -4.65 -2.50
CA GLY A 112 -13.69 -5.91 -2.39
C GLY A 112 -14.25 -7.07 -3.23
N SER A 113 -15.36 -6.87 -3.96
CA SER A 113 -15.93 -7.81 -4.92
C SER A 113 -15.72 -7.35 -6.38
N GLU A 114 -14.80 -6.40 -6.61
CA GLU A 114 -14.49 -5.80 -7.92
C GLU A 114 -15.66 -5.04 -8.58
N ARG A 115 -16.70 -4.67 -7.82
CA ARG A 115 -17.78 -3.84 -8.33
C ARG A 115 -17.37 -2.37 -8.27
N THR A 116 -17.51 -1.66 -9.39
CA THR A 116 -17.39 -0.19 -9.43
C THR A 116 -18.49 0.45 -8.60
N LEU A 117 -18.10 1.23 -7.59
CA LEU A 117 -18.98 2.01 -6.74
C LEU A 117 -19.29 3.36 -7.39
N TRP A 118 -18.26 4.03 -7.91
CA TRP A 118 -18.39 5.27 -8.66
C TRP A 118 -17.19 5.48 -9.60
N THR A 119 -17.38 6.35 -10.59
CA THR A 119 -16.38 6.75 -11.57
C THR A 119 -16.29 8.26 -11.62
N PHE A 120 -15.08 8.79 -11.55
CA PHE A 120 -14.80 10.20 -11.78
C PHE A 120 -14.03 10.37 -13.09
N ARG A 121 -14.56 11.26 -13.93
CA ARG A 121 -13.89 11.77 -15.14
C ARG A 121 -13.43 13.18 -14.83
N GLY A 122 -12.12 13.43 -14.96
CA GLY A 122 -11.59 14.79 -14.81
C GLY A 122 -12.25 15.75 -15.82
N PRO A 123 -12.22 17.06 -15.56
CA PRO A 123 -12.56 18.04 -16.57
C PRO A 123 -11.53 17.95 -17.70
N ASP A 124 -12.02 17.82 -18.94
CA ASP A 124 -11.25 17.56 -20.16
C ASP A 124 -10.55 16.18 -20.20
N ALA A 125 -10.10 15.74 -21.37
CA ALA A 125 -9.45 14.45 -21.60
C ALA A 125 -8.06 14.38 -20.92
N VAL A 126 -8.06 14.33 -19.60
CA VAL A 126 -6.87 14.29 -18.75
C VAL A 126 -6.32 12.88 -18.62
N GLU A 127 -5.01 12.78 -18.51
CA GLU A 127 -4.34 11.53 -18.15
C GLU A 127 -3.89 11.61 -16.69
N PHE A 128 -4.19 10.56 -15.93
CA PHE A 128 -3.74 10.41 -14.55
C PHE A 128 -2.52 9.50 -14.50
N SER A 129 -1.51 9.94 -13.75
CA SER A 129 -0.40 9.10 -13.29
C SER A 129 -0.26 9.24 -11.79
N THR A 130 0.28 8.22 -11.13
CA THR A 130 0.31 8.16 -9.65
C THR A 130 1.69 7.73 -9.17
N ALA A 131 2.04 8.13 -7.95
CA ALA A 131 3.32 7.81 -7.34
C ALA A 131 3.13 7.59 -5.83
N GLY A 132 3.97 6.71 -5.27
CA GLY A 132 3.94 6.37 -3.86
C GLY A 132 2.54 5.96 -3.39
N ARG A 133 2.17 6.45 -2.21
CA ARG A 133 0.83 6.26 -1.63
C ARG A 133 -0.05 7.40 -2.13
N TRP A 134 -0.88 7.12 -3.12
CA TRP A 134 -1.56 8.15 -3.91
C TRP A 134 -3.07 8.27 -3.62
N TRP A 135 -3.63 7.45 -2.73
CA TRP A 135 -5.03 7.58 -2.33
C TRP A 135 -5.27 7.12 -0.89
N ARG A 136 -6.33 7.64 -0.27
CA ARG A 136 -6.75 7.34 1.11
C ARG A 136 -8.26 7.41 1.27
N VAL A 137 -8.79 6.67 2.24
CA VAL A 137 -10.18 6.75 2.69
C VAL A 137 -10.15 7.07 4.18
N ALA A 138 -10.82 8.13 4.59
CA ALA A 138 -10.91 8.55 6.00
C ALA A 138 -12.07 9.52 6.21
N ASP A 139 -12.66 9.47 7.41
CA ASP A 139 -13.58 10.49 7.91
C ASP A 139 -12.78 11.72 8.35
N LEU A 140 -12.87 12.82 7.57
CA LEU A 140 -12.08 14.03 7.77
C LEU A 140 -12.76 15.05 8.66
N ASP A 141 -14.10 15.09 8.68
CA ASP A 141 -14.89 16.07 9.45
C ASP A 141 -15.58 15.49 10.69
N GLY A 142 -15.53 14.18 10.87
CA GLY A 142 -16.09 13.46 12.00
C GLY A 142 -17.58 13.16 11.87
N ASP A 143 -18.15 13.23 10.66
CA ASP A 143 -19.58 12.97 10.43
C ASP A 143 -19.94 11.47 10.35
N GLY A 144 -18.92 10.59 10.41
CA GLY A 144 -19.05 9.14 10.34
C GLY A 144 -19.12 8.59 8.91
N ARG A 145 -19.01 9.43 7.89
CA ARG A 145 -18.80 9.06 6.48
C ARG A 145 -17.33 9.26 6.15
N ASN A 146 -16.83 8.48 5.20
CA ASN A 146 -15.46 8.62 4.77
C ASN A 146 -15.38 9.44 3.48
N GLU A 147 -14.47 10.40 3.46
CA GLU A 147 -13.98 11.00 2.24
C GLU A 147 -12.95 10.11 1.56
N VAL A 148 -12.79 10.32 0.27
CA VAL A 148 -11.82 9.63 -0.58
C VAL A 148 -10.85 10.66 -1.14
N LEU A 149 -9.59 10.53 -0.77
CA LEU A 149 -8.50 11.38 -1.21
C LEU A 149 -7.75 10.70 -2.34
N VAL A 150 -7.48 11.44 -3.41
CA VAL A 150 -6.67 10.98 -4.54
C VAL A 150 -5.65 12.06 -4.90
N ALA A 151 -4.37 11.75 -4.73
CA ALA A 151 -3.25 12.61 -5.07
C ALA A 151 -2.58 12.14 -6.37
N ALA A 152 -3.03 12.69 -7.49
CA ALA A 152 -2.62 12.27 -8.83
C ALA A 152 -1.76 13.33 -9.53
N ASN A 153 -0.92 12.90 -10.45
CA ASN A 153 -0.21 13.74 -11.39
C ASN A 153 -1.03 13.79 -12.68
N VAL A 154 -1.54 14.97 -13.03
CA VAL A 154 -2.55 15.15 -14.08
C VAL A 154 -1.94 15.84 -15.28
N THR A 155 -1.93 15.16 -16.42
CA THR A 155 -1.57 15.75 -17.71
C THR A 155 -2.83 16.27 -18.39
N ARG A 156 -2.91 17.59 -18.58
CA ARG A 156 -4.03 18.22 -19.29
C ARG A 156 -3.74 18.35 -20.78
N PRO A 157 -4.77 18.34 -21.66
CA PRO A 157 -4.57 18.58 -23.09
C PRO A 157 -3.74 19.84 -23.37
N GLY A 158 -2.78 19.72 -24.30
CA GLY A 158 -1.87 20.81 -24.66
C GLY A 158 -0.75 21.11 -23.65
N ARG A 159 -0.68 20.40 -22.52
CA ARG A 159 0.45 20.46 -21.59
C ARG A 159 1.36 19.25 -21.78
N ARG A 160 2.68 19.48 -21.77
CA ARG A 160 3.70 18.42 -21.88
C ARG A 160 4.03 17.76 -20.55
N LEU A 161 3.95 18.51 -19.46
CA LEU A 161 4.31 18.05 -18.13
C LEU A 161 3.04 17.89 -17.27
N PRO A 162 2.93 16.79 -16.52
CA PRO A 162 1.87 16.63 -15.54
C PRO A 162 2.03 17.64 -14.39
N ALA A 163 0.92 17.93 -13.71
CA ALA A 163 0.90 18.69 -12.46
C ALA A 163 0.15 17.92 -11.38
N ALA A 164 0.70 17.90 -10.17
CA ALA A 164 0.09 17.30 -9.00
C ALA A 164 -1.26 17.95 -8.72
N THR A 165 -2.30 17.14 -8.50
CA THR A 165 -3.61 17.59 -8.04
C THR A 165 -4.11 16.64 -6.97
N LEU A 166 -4.45 17.18 -5.80
CA LEU A 166 -5.15 16.47 -4.74
C LEU A 166 -6.64 16.66 -4.94
N TYR A 167 -7.37 15.56 -5.05
CA TYR A 167 -8.82 15.52 -5.13
C TYR A 167 -9.39 14.95 -3.84
N CYS A 168 -10.50 15.51 -3.38
CA CYS A 168 -11.31 14.94 -2.31
C CYS A 168 -12.71 14.66 -2.85
N PHE A 169 -13.18 13.44 -2.65
CA PHE A 169 -14.52 13.00 -3.00
C PHE A 169 -15.29 12.63 -1.73
N SER A 170 -16.61 12.78 -1.74
CA SER A 170 -17.47 12.10 -0.77
C SER A 170 -17.48 10.58 -1.03
N ASP A 171 -18.05 9.83 -0.10
CA ASP A 171 -18.23 8.38 -0.17
C ASP A 171 -18.91 7.89 -1.46
N ASP A 172 -19.85 8.68 -1.99
CA ASP A 172 -20.58 8.45 -3.24
C ASP A 172 -19.86 8.93 -4.52
N GLY A 173 -18.64 9.47 -4.41
CA GLY A 173 -17.81 9.85 -5.55
C GLY A 173 -18.02 11.26 -6.09
N ARG A 174 -18.82 12.10 -5.41
CA ARG A 174 -18.92 13.52 -5.77
C ARG A 174 -17.66 14.27 -5.34
N LEU A 175 -17.04 15.00 -6.27
CA LEU A 175 -15.90 15.87 -5.97
C LEU A 175 -16.34 17.00 -5.02
N THR A 176 -15.74 17.07 -3.84
CA THR A 176 -16.02 18.11 -2.83
C THR A 176 -15.07 19.29 -2.98
N TRP A 177 -13.79 19.02 -3.16
CA TRP A 177 -12.76 20.02 -3.45
C TRP A 177 -11.55 19.41 -4.14
N SER A 178 -10.72 20.26 -4.75
CA SER A 178 -9.42 19.87 -5.28
C SER A 178 -8.39 20.99 -5.13
N HIS A 179 -7.12 20.64 -5.13
CA HIS A 179 -6.01 21.58 -5.02
C HIS A 179 -4.86 21.23 -5.97
N THR A 180 -4.35 22.22 -6.69
CA THR A 180 -3.11 22.13 -7.50
C THR A 180 -2.14 23.19 -6.95
N PRO A 181 -0.99 22.79 -6.39
CA PRO A 181 -0.02 23.75 -5.85
C PRO A 181 0.59 24.58 -6.97
N ALA A 182 0.76 25.88 -6.69
CA ALA A 182 1.33 26.86 -7.62
C ALA A 182 2.49 27.66 -6.96
N ASP A 183 2.95 27.17 -5.81
CA ASP A 183 3.96 27.80 -4.96
C ASP A 183 5.28 28.03 -5.69
N ARG A 184 6.02 29.02 -5.20
CA ARG A 184 7.31 29.47 -5.72
C ARG A 184 8.31 29.55 -4.57
N TRP A 185 9.45 28.90 -4.71
CA TRP A 185 10.47 28.87 -3.68
C TRP A 185 11.83 29.27 -4.24
N GLN A 186 12.52 30.16 -3.54
CA GLN A 186 13.87 30.58 -3.87
C GLN A 186 14.86 29.78 -3.03
N PHE A 187 15.70 28.98 -3.66
CA PHE A 187 16.80 28.26 -2.99
C PHE A 187 18.12 28.76 -3.55
N GLY A 188 18.99 29.30 -2.68
CA GLY A 188 20.19 29.99 -3.13
C GLY A 188 19.86 31.10 -4.13
N THR A 189 20.37 30.98 -5.36
CA THR A 189 20.12 31.91 -6.48
C THR A 189 19.02 31.46 -7.43
N GLU A 190 18.49 30.24 -7.28
CA GLU A 190 17.52 29.64 -8.19
C GLU A 190 16.07 29.77 -7.69
N GLU A 191 15.15 30.10 -8.60
CA GLU A 191 13.71 30.06 -8.35
C GLU A 191 13.13 28.73 -8.87
N TYR A 192 12.36 28.05 -8.02
CA TYR A 192 11.63 26.83 -8.36
C TYR A 192 10.13 27.11 -8.35
N VAL A 193 9.45 26.74 -9.43
CA VAL A 193 8.04 27.03 -9.66
C VAL A 193 7.30 25.78 -10.15
N ALA A 194 5.97 25.82 -10.17
CA ALA A 194 5.15 24.76 -10.74
C ALA A 194 5.57 24.39 -12.19
N PRO A 195 5.35 23.14 -12.65
CA PRO A 195 4.56 22.11 -11.97
C PRO A 195 5.30 21.42 -10.83
N TRP A 196 4.53 21.09 -9.80
CA TRP A 196 4.91 20.18 -8.73
C TRP A 196 4.35 18.79 -9.04
N MET A 197 4.94 17.75 -8.45
CA MET A 197 4.59 16.35 -8.61
C MET A 197 4.23 15.74 -7.25
N SER A 198 3.16 14.95 -7.21
CA SER A 198 2.71 14.23 -6.03
C SER A 198 3.69 13.12 -5.67
N THR A 199 4.05 13.02 -4.39
CA THR A 199 4.87 11.91 -3.88
C THR A 199 4.08 10.96 -3.00
N THR A 200 3.32 11.50 -2.04
CA THR A 200 2.54 10.69 -1.10
C THR A 200 1.41 11.52 -0.48
N VAL A 201 0.28 10.87 -0.18
CA VAL A 201 -0.81 11.41 0.63
C VAL A 201 -1.09 10.49 1.81
N SER A 202 -1.23 11.11 2.98
CA SER A 202 -1.57 10.46 4.25
C SER A 202 -2.66 11.25 4.96
N VAL A 203 -3.37 10.60 5.87
CA VAL A 203 -4.24 11.28 6.84
C VAL A 203 -3.59 11.13 8.20
N VAL A 204 -3.38 12.27 8.87
CA VAL A 204 -2.73 12.34 10.17
C VAL A 204 -3.69 12.92 11.20
N GLN A 205 -3.67 12.38 12.41
CA GLN A 205 -4.48 12.91 13.51
C GLN A 205 -3.67 13.94 14.30
N LEU A 206 -4.10 15.19 14.25
CA LEU A 206 -3.52 16.28 15.03
C LEU A 206 -4.43 16.66 16.20
N ALA A 207 -3.90 17.43 17.15
CA ALA A 207 -4.68 17.93 18.30
C ALA A 207 -5.92 18.75 17.87
N ARG A 208 -5.90 19.27 16.65
CA ARG A 208 -6.95 20.05 15.99
C ARG A 208 -7.82 19.25 15.01
N GLY A 209 -7.80 17.92 15.13
CA GLY A 209 -8.55 16.99 14.27
C GLY A 209 -7.72 16.39 13.14
N ALA A 210 -8.38 15.59 12.30
CA ALA A 210 -7.78 14.97 11.13
C ALA A 210 -7.25 16.04 10.16
N ARG A 211 -6.10 15.77 9.55
CA ARG A 211 -5.55 16.57 8.46
C ARG A 211 -5.07 15.66 7.34
N VAL A 212 -5.28 16.12 6.11
CA VAL A 212 -4.66 15.50 4.94
C VAL A 212 -3.24 16.04 4.84
N ALA A 213 -2.24 15.17 4.90
CA ALA A 213 -0.84 15.49 4.69
C ALA A 213 -0.46 15.09 3.26
N TRP A 214 -0.12 16.07 2.42
CA TRP A 214 0.25 15.85 1.03
C TRP A 214 1.65 16.37 0.75
N ALA A 215 2.54 15.45 0.38
CA ALA A 215 3.90 15.76 -0.02
C ALA A 215 3.99 15.90 -1.55
N VAL A 216 4.58 17.00 -1.99
CA VAL A 216 4.87 17.27 -3.40
C VAL A 216 6.32 17.70 -3.59
N HIS A 217 6.89 17.43 -4.76
CA HIS A 217 8.26 17.82 -5.14
C HIS A 217 8.29 18.49 -6.52
N HIS A 218 9.35 19.23 -6.82
CA HIS A 218 9.50 19.90 -8.10
C HIS A 218 9.63 18.87 -9.24
N HIS A 219 8.89 19.03 -10.34
CA HIS A 219 8.82 18.02 -11.41
C HIS A 219 10.17 17.58 -12.03
N THR A 220 11.19 18.44 -11.99
CA THR A 220 12.52 18.15 -12.54
C THR A 220 13.60 18.06 -11.45
N TRP A 221 13.41 18.75 -10.33
CA TRP A 221 14.49 19.05 -9.38
C TRP A 221 14.11 18.59 -7.98
N TRP A 222 14.95 18.88 -7.01
CA TRP A 222 14.86 18.32 -5.67
C TRP A 222 13.94 19.02 -4.66
N PRO A 223 13.56 20.31 -4.75
CA PRO A 223 12.76 20.94 -3.71
C PRO A 223 11.43 20.22 -3.48
N ALA A 224 11.04 20.09 -2.22
CA ALA A 224 9.76 19.50 -1.87
C ALA A 224 9.10 20.23 -0.71
N MET A 225 7.78 20.09 -0.62
CA MET A 225 6.97 20.69 0.43
C MET A 225 5.88 19.74 0.92
N LEU A 226 5.55 19.90 2.20
CA LEU A 226 4.42 19.26 2.85
C LEU A 226 3.31 20.28 3.06
N LEU A 227 2.16 20.00 2.45
CA LEU A 227 0.92 20.76 2.64
C LEU A 227 -0.01 19.95 3.55
N LEU A 228 -0.64 20.63 4.50
CA LEU A 228 -1.72 20.09 5.31
C LEU A 228 -3.04 20.68 4.83
N PHE A 229 -4.11 19.89 4.85
CA PHE A 229 -5.46 20.36 4.53
C PHE A 229 -6.43 20.00 5.64
N ASP A 230 -7.33 20.93 5.96
CA ASP A 230 -8.53 20.62 6.72
C ASP A 230 -9.57 19.88 5.85
N ALA A 231 -10.67 19.42 6.46
CA ALA A 231 -11.72 18.70 5.73
C ALA A 231 -12.36 19.49 4.58
N ARG A 232 -12.25 20.83 4.60
CA ARG A 232 -12.78 21.74 3.58
C ARG A 232 -11.78 22.00 2.45
N GLY A 233 -10.59 21.40 2.51
CA GLY A 233 -9.55 21.57 1.50
C GLY A 233 -8.78 22.88 1.61
N VAL A 234 -8.78 23.53 2.79
CA VAL A 234 -7.98 24.74 3.01
C VAL A 234 -6.52 24.34 3.23
N PRO A 235 -5.58 24.77 2.36
CA PRO A 235 -4.17 24.41 2.50
C PRO A 235 -3.47 25.22 3.58
N GLU A 236 -2.58 24.55 4.31
CA GLU A 236 -1.61 25.14 5.22
C GLU A 236 -0.23 24.56 4.94
N LEU A 237 0.78 25.41 4.76
CA LEU A 237 2.15 24.94 4.61
C LEU A 237 2.66 24.40 5.96
N ALA A 238 3.20 23.18 5.96
CA ALA A 238 3.83 22.61 7.15
C ALA A 238 5.35 22.57 7.03
N PHE A 239 5.89 22.23 5.86
CA PHE A 239 7.32 22.03 5.71
C PHE A 239 7.81 22.31 4.29
N VAL A 240 8.98 22.93 4.17
CA VAL A 240 9.74 22.99 2.92
C VAL A 240 11.12 22.37 3.15
N ASN A 241 11.53 21.49 2.26
CA ASN A 241 12.78 20.72 2.39
C ASN A 241 13.65 20.87 1.15
N ALA A 242 14.96 20.99 1.38
CA ALA A 242 15.96 20.84 0.33
C ALA A 242 16.19 19.36 -0.03
N GLY A 243 15.20 18.77 -0.69
CA GLY A 243 15.18 17.38 -1.12
C GLY A 243 13.77 16.79 -1.02
N TYR A 244 13.63 15.50 -1.34
CA TYR A 244 12.33 14.82 -1.48
C TYR A 244 11.71 14.45 -0.14
N LEU A 245 10.37 14.42 -0.06
CA LEU A 245 9.62 13.89 1.07
C LEU A 245 8.96 12.57 0.69
N SER A 246 9.04 11.55 1.55
CA SER A 246 8.57 10.20 1.24
C SER A 246 7.42 9.69 2.10
N ASP A 247 7.39 10.06 3.37
CA ASP A 247 6.39 9.56 4.32
C ASP A 247 6.15 10.56 5.44
N VAL A 248 4.95 10.48 6.02
CA VAL A 248 4.48 11.41 7.05
C VAL A 248 3.70 10.66 8.12
N GLY A 249 4.04 10.91 9.39
CA GLY A 249 3.31 10.45 10.56
C GLY A 249 3.05 11.59 11.55
N ALA A 250 2.25 11.33 12.57
CA ALA A 250 2.00 12.29 13.66
C ALA A 250 2.16 11.62 15.03
N SER A 251 2.58 12.41 16.03
CA SER A 251 2.64 11.95 17.41
C SER A 251 1.24 11.62 17.95
N SER A 252 1.16 10.78 18.98
CA SER A 252 -0.12 10.36 19.56
C SER A 252 -0.90 11.52 20.20
N ASP A 253 -0.21 12.56 20.68
CA ASP A 253 -0.83 13.81 21.18
C ASP A 253 -1.23 14.77 20.05
N GLY A 254 -0.90 14.45 18.80
CA GLY A 254 -1.21 15.24 17.62
C GLY A 254 -0.51 16.60 17.57
N ARG A 255 0.53 16.83 18.38
CA ARG A 255 1.27 18.09 18.45
C ARG A 255 2.49 18.12 17.53
N ARG A 256 2.94 16.96 17.04
CA ARG A 256 4.15 16.84 16.23
C ARG A 256 3.88 16.05 14.97
N LEU A 257 4.59 16.42 13.91
CA LEU A 257 4.67 15.68 12.66
C LEU A 257 6.05 15.08 12.51
N PHE A 258 6.11 13.87 11.97
CA PHE A 258 7.33 13.22 11.54
C PHE A 258 7.31 13.17 10.03
N VAL A 259 8.33 13.73 9.40
CA VAL A 259 8.47 13.74 7.95
C VAL A 259 9.78 13.08 7.60
N THR A 260 9.75 12.08 6.72
CA THR A 260 10.97 11.43 6.25
C THR A 260 11.19 11.69 4.77
N GLY A 261 12.42 11.51 4.31
CA GLY A 261 12.74 11.67 2.90
C GLY A 261 14.23 11.72 2.63
N ILE A 262 14.59 12.48 1.60
CA ILE A 262 15.97 12.69 1.15
C ILE A 262 16.36 14.14 1.44
N SER A 263 17.54 14.32 2.01
CA SER A 263 18.22 15.60 2.10
C SER A 263 19.27 15.67 1.00
N ASN A 264 19.12 16.62 0.08
CA ASN A 264 20.07 16.80 -1.01
C ASN A 264 21.37 17.44 -0.52
N SER A 265 21.30 18.39 0.42
CA SER A 265 22.47 19.04 1.02
C SER A 265 23.37 18.07 1.77
N HIS A 266 22.77 17.07 2.42
CA HIS A 266 23.52 16.06 3.18
C HIS A 266 23.78 14.76 2.40
N GLN A 267 23.15 14.56 1.23
CA GLN A 267 23.13 13.30 0.49
C GLN A 267 22.78 12.09 1.37
N LYS A 268 21.75 12.25 2.20
CA LYS A 268 21.31 11.28 3.21
C LYS A 268 19.81 11.17 3.23
N TYR A 269 19.31 10.05 3.74
CA TYR A 269 17.93 9.99 4.20
C TYR A 269 17.77 10.76 5.50
N PHE A 270 16.59 11.32 5.75
CA PHE A 270 16.35 12.10 6.95
C PHE A 270 15.01 11.79 7.62
N MET A 271 14.91 12.21 8.88
CA MET A 271 13.65 12.47 9.58
C MET A 271 13.66 13.88 10.16
N ALA A 272 12.63 14.67 9.87
CA ALA A 272 12.33 15.91 10.55
C ALA A 272 11.19 15.72 11.55
N VAL A 273 11.35 16.25 12.76
CA VAL A 273 10.30 16.38 13.77
C VAL A 273 9.82 17.82 13.73
N LEU A 274 8.56 18.04 13.40
CA LEU A 274 7.98 19.38 13.25
C LEU A 274 7.01 19.66 14.40
N ASP A 275 6.89 20.94 14.78
CA ASP A 275 5.73 21.42 15.52
C ASP A 275 4.55 21.52 14.55
N ALA A 276 3.49 20.76 14.79
CA ALA A 276 2.37 20.64 13.86
C ALA A 276 1.54 21.94 13.70
N ALA A 277 1.79 22.95 14.55
CA ALA A 277 1.12 24.24 14.50
C ALA A 277 1.95 25.34 13.80
N ARG A 278 3.21 25.06 13.41
CA ARG A 278 4.09 26.08 12.83
C ARG A 278 4.77 25.57 11.56
N PRO A 279 4.76 26.34 10.46
CA PRO A 279 5.49 26.00 9.27
C PRO A 279 7.00 26.02 9.53
N ALA A 280 7.73 25.10 8.90
CA ALA A 280 9.17 24.97 9.06
C ALA A 280 9.91 24.81 7.73
N THR A 281 11.22 25.05 7.76
CA THR A 281 12.13 24.85 6.62
C THR A 281 13.33 24.03 7.08
N SER A 282 13.82 23.12 6.22
CA SER A 282 15.01 22.30 6.53
C SER A 282 16.22 23.15 6.95
N PRO A 283 17.04 22.68 7.91
CA PRO A 283 18.10 23.48 8.52
C PRO A 283 19.38 23.48 7.67
N GLU A 284 19.37 24.29 6.62
CA GLU A 284 20.47 24.39 5.66
C GLU A 284 21.55 25.37 6.11
N GLN A 285 22.78 25.17 5.61
CA GLN A 285 23.88 26.10 5.86
C GLN A 285 23.55 27.48 5.25
N PRO A 286 23.61 28.58 6.03
CA PRO A 286 23.40 29.92 5.49
C PRO A 286 24.33 30.24 4.33
N GLY A 287 23.79 30.81 3.25
CA GLY A 287 24.52 31.14 2.03
C GLY A 287 24.73 29.96 1.06
N SER A 288 24.33 28.74 1.42
CA SER A 288 24.42 27.58 0.51
C SER A 288 23.37 27.63 -0.60
N GLU A 289 23.57 26.85 -1.67
CA GLU A 289 22.56 26.67 -2.74
C GLU A 289 21.26 26.02 -2.23
N PHE A 290 21.33 25.31 -1.11
CA PHE A 290 20.20 24.64 -0.47
C PHE A 290 19.44 25.56 0.49
N GLU A 291 19.97 26.73 0.84
CA GLU A 291 19.26 27.66 1.72
C GLU A 291 18.02 28.22 1.01
N CYS A 292 16.83 27.90 1.55
CA CYS A 292 15.61 28.56 1.07
C CYS A 292 15.48 29.97 1.64
N ARG A 293 15.35 30.95 0.74
CA ARG A 293 15.31 32.38 1.06
C ARG A 293 13.91 32.97 1.16
N THR A 294 12.92 32.33 0.53
CA THR A 294 11.51 32.76 0.56
C THR A 294 10.63 31.86 1.42
N CYS A 295 11.21 30.82 2.04
CA CYS A 295 10.49 29.89 2.89
C CYS A 295 10.17 30.48 4.28
N PRO A 296 9.24 29.86 5.02
CA PRO A 296 8.98 30.22 6.42
C PRO A 296 10.27 30.22 7.26
N ALA A 297 10.40 31.21 8.13
CA ALA A 297 11.55 31.34 9.02
C ALA A 297 11.60 30.25 10.12
N GLY A 298 10.48 29.56 10.35
CA GLY A 298 10.41 28.46 11.30
C GLY A 298 11.33 27.31 10.94
N ARG A 299 11.73 26.54 11.95
CA ARG A 299 12.61 25.38 11.82
C ARG A 299 11.92 24.13 12.36
N PRO A 300 12.35 22.93 11.94
CA PRO A 300 11.96 21.71 12.65
C PRO A 300 12.33 21.82 14.14
N LEU A 301 11.75 20.99 15.00
CA LEU A 301 12.23 20.80 16.36
C LEU A 301 13.56 20.02 16.34
N PHE A 302 13.59 18.98 15.50
CA PHE A 302 14.77 18.16 15.26
C PHE A 302 14.87 17.75 13.79
N TYR A 303 16.09 17.59 13.29
CA TYR A 303 16.35 17.03 11.97
C TYR A 303 17.50 16.03 12.06
N TYR A 304 17.21 14.76 11.75
CA TYR A 304 18.18 13.68 11.80
C TYR A 304 18.51 13.25 10.38
N ALA A 305 19.78 13.36 9.97
CA ALA A 305 20.28 12.83 8.71
C ALA A 305 21.05 11.53 8.97
N PHE A 306 20.48 10.43 8.49
CA PHE A 306 20.95 9.07 8.75
C PHE A 306 22.15 8.72 7.85
N PRO A 307 23.23 8.14 8.41
CA PRO A 307 24.37 7.74 7.61
C PRO A 307 23.99 6.64 6.62
N ARG A 308 24.71 6.60 5.49
CA ARG A 308 24.75 5.39 4.66
C ARG A 308 25.63 4.36 5.36
N THR A 309 25.05 3.19 5.59
CA THR A 309 25.78 2.01 6.08
C THR A 309 26.76 1.52 5.03
N GLU A 310 27.74 0.70 5.44
CA GLU A 310 28.63 0.07 4.45
C GLU A 310 27.88 -0.80 3.43
N ALA A 311 26.79 -1.44 3.85
CA ALA A 311 25.97 -2.27 2.97
C ALA A 311 25.33 -1.45 1.85
N SER A 312 24.90 -0.21 2.14
CA SER A 312 24.31 0.68 1.14
C SER A 312 25.33 1.58 0.44
N ARG A 313 26.58 1.70 0.91
CA ARG A 313 27.63 2.56 0.29
C ARG A 313 28.00 2.17 -1.14
N SER A 314 27.84 0.90 -1.50
CA SER A 314 28.12 0.39 -2.85
C SER A 314 26.96 0.58 -3.85
N ILE A 315 25.79 1.02 -3.38
CA ILE A 315 24.58 1.17 -4.19
C ILE A 315 24.39 2.65 -4.55
N ALA A 316 23.77 2.92 -5.71
CA ALA A 316 23.39 4.28 -6.10
C ALA A 316 22.41 4.90 -5.08
N PHE A 317 22.58 6.20 -4.81
CA PHE A 317 21.70 6.96 -3.91
C PHE A 317 20.96 8.03 -4.72
N PRO A 318 19.66 8.26 -4.47
CA PRO A 318 18.78 7.48 -3.58
C PRO A 318 18.37 6.14 -4.21
N ALA A 319 18.19 5.11 -3.37
CA ALA A 319 17.66 3.81 -3.78
C ALA A 319 16.17 3.69 -3.43
N GLU A 320 15.86 3.53 -2.14
CA GLU A 320 14.50 3.40 -1.62
C GLU A 320 14.25 4.45 -0.53
N PRO A 321 13.17 5.22 -0.59
CA PRO A 321 12.92 6.24 0.41
C PRO A 321 12.61 5.63 1.79
N PRO A 322 12.94 6.34 2.90
CA PRO A 322 12.63 5.89 4.25
C PRO A 322 11.13 5.96 4.53
N SER A 323 10.69 5.17 5.50
CA SER A 323 9.31 5.18 6.02
C SER A 323 9.30 5.46 7.51
N VAL A 324 8.21 6.05 8.01
CA VAL A 324 8.02 6.32 9.43
C VAL A 324 6.84 5.52 9.99
N PHE A 325 7.08 4.87 11.12
CA PHE A 325 6.08 4.11 11.87
C PHE A 325 5.93 4.75 13.25
N VAL A 326 4.70 5.10 13.61
CA VAL A 326 4.40 5.70 14.91
C VAL A 326 3.47 4.77 15.68
N GLU A 327 3.93 4.35 16.86
CA GLU A 327 3.17 3.51 17.79
C GLU A 327 3.21 4.16 19.18
N ARG A 328 2.12 4.80 19.61
CA ARG A 328 1.95 5.44 20.94
C ARG A 328 3.17 6.25 21.40
N ASP A 329 4.13 5.63 22.10
CA ASP A 329 5.32 6.22 22.71
C ASP A 329 6.64 5.95 21.95
N ARG A 330 6.56 5.24 20.82
CA ARG A 330 7.69 4.85 19.99
C ARG A 330 7.49 5.30 18.55
N THR A 331 8.48 6.03 18.03
CA THR A 331 8.57 6.33 16.60
C THR A 331 9.74 5.56 16.02
N GLN A 332 9.54 4.90 14.89
CA GLN A 332 10.59 4.20 14.15
C GLN A 332 10.73 4.77 12.76
N VAL A 333 11.97 4.96 12.31
CA VAL A 333 12.28 5.26 10.92
C VAL A 333 13.01 4.08 10.33
N TRP A 334 12.44 3.53 9.27
CA TRP A 334 13.02 2.41 8.55
C TRP A 334 13.73 2.96 7.32
N VAL A 335 15.05 2.83 7.31
CA VAL A 335 15.92 3.17 6.18
C VAL A 335 16.27 1.88 5.47
N LYS A 336 15.71 1.66 4.28
CA LYS A 336 16.08 0.50 3.45
C LYS A 336 17.48 0.72 2.88
N GLU A 337 18.32 -0.28 3.07
CA GLU A 337 19.74 -0.26 2.66
C GLU A 337 19.92 -0.86 1.26
N ALA A 338 18.93 -1.59 0.72
CA ALA A 338 18.90 -2.03 -0.68
C ALA A 338 17.47 -2.08 -1.27
N GLY A 339 17.38 -1.98 -2.60
CA GLY A 339 16.15 -1.83 -3.39
C GLY A 339 15.29 -3.09 -3.59
N GLN A 340 15.15 -3.94 -2.57
CA GLN A 340 14.33 -5.16 -2.66
C GLN A 340 13.18 -5.11 -1.64
N PRO A 341 12.01 -5.75 -1.91
CA PRO A 341 10.82 -5.68 -1.05
C PRO A 341 11.04 -6.18 0.39
N LEU A 342 11.99 -7.11 0.58
CA LEU A 342 12.44 -7.64 1.88
C LEU A 342 13.91 -7.25 2.14
N GLY A 343 14.32 -6.09 1.62
CA GLY A 343 15.70 -5.63 1.68
C GLY A 343 16.21 -5.41 3.11
N PRO A 344 17.54 -5.36 3.27
CA PRO A 344 18.17 -5.00 4.53
C PRO A 344 17.73 -3.60 4.93
N ALA A 345 17.51 -3.36 6.22
CA ALA A 345 17.10 -2.05 6.72
C ALA A 345 17.82 -1.69 8.02
N THR A 346 18.12 -0.41 8.19
CA THR A 346 18.46 0.19 9.48
C THR A 346 17.22 0.84 10.07
N ILE A 347 16.85 0.41 11.27
CA ILE A 347 15.70 0.90 12.02
C ILE A 347 16.22 1.85 13.10
N TYR A 348 15.88 3.12 12.98
CA TYR A 348 16.15 4.14 13.99
C TYR A 348 14.93 4.27 14.88
N GLU A 349 15.06 3.94 16.16
CA GLU A 349 13.97 4.03 17.13
C GLU A 349 14.16 5.24 18.03
N PHE A 350 13.12 6.07 18.11
CA PHE A 350 13.04 7.26 18.94
C PHE A 350 12.05 6.99 20.07
N VAL A 351 12.53 7.09 21.31
CA VAL A 351 11.75 6.76 22.51
C VAL A 351 11.47 8.02 23.32
N GLY A 352 10.20 8.17 23.73
CA GLY A 352 9.75 9.26 24.59
C GLY A 352 9.46 10.56 23.84
N PRO A 353 8.87 11.54 24.54
CA PRO A 353 8.31 12.73 23.91
C PRO A 353 9.38 13.67 23.38
N GLU A 354 10.64 13.60 23.82
CA GLU A 354 11.67 14.52 23.35
C GLU A 354 12.32 14.08 22.04
N PHE A 355 12.12 12.82 21.60
CA PHE A 355 12.76 12.24 20.40
C PHE A 355 14.29 12.34 20.40
N THR A 356 14.92 12.61 21.55
CA THR A 356 16.37 12.69 21.71
C THR A 356 17.01 11.35 22.04
N ASN A 357 16.24 10.42 22.60
CA ASN A 357 16.71 9.07 22.89
C ASN A 357 16.55 8.19 21.64
N VAL A 358 17.62 8.12 20.86
CA VAL A 358 17.65 7.40 19.59
C VAL A 358 18.56 6.19 19.72
N ARG A 359 18.08 5.04 19.27
CA ARG A 359 18.92 3.85 19.05
C ARG A 359 18.80 3.36 17.62
N ALA A 360 19.85 2.74 17.12
CA ALA A 360 19.83 2.11 15.81
C ALA A 360 19.79 0.58 15.97
N ARG A 361 19.08 -0.08 15.05
CA ARG A 361 19.00 -1.53 14.96
C ARG A 361 19.07 -1.92 13.50
N PHE A 362 19.71 -3.04 13.23
CA PHE A 362 19.65 -3.64 11.90
C PHE A 362 18.53 -4.66 11.87
N ALA A 363 17.75 -4.67 10.79
CA ALA A 363 16.83 -5.76 10.50
C ALA A 363 17.61 -7.08 10.36
N ASP A 364 16.97 -8.21 10.65
CA ASP A 364 17.65 -9.51 10.67
C ASP A 364 18.30 -9.85 9.31
N SER A 365 17.66 -9.42 8.21
CA SER A 365 18.18 -9.59 6.84
C SER A 365 19.44 -8.75 6.53
N TYR A 366 19.75 -7.72 7.32
CA TYR A 366 20.90 -6.85 7.09
C TYR A 366 22.21 -7.63 7.07
N TRP A 367 22.41 -8.51 8.04
CA TRP A 367 23.67 -9.24 8.16
C TRP A 367 23.84 -10.32 7.09
N GLU A 368 22.75 -10.84 6.53
CA GLU A 368 22.82 -11.74 5.37
C GLU A 368 23.29 -10.99 4.12
N TRP A 369 22.80 -9.76 3.93
CA TRP A 369 23.22 -8.87 2.84
C TRP A 369 24.67 -8.40 3.00
N HIS A 370 25.08 -8.09 4.22
CA HIS A 370 26.47 -7.76 4.53
C HIS A 370 27.40 -8.92 4.12
N ARG A 371 27.12 -10.14 4.55
CA ARG A 371 27.88 -11.35 4.15
C ARG A 371 27.86 -11.61 2.65
N ASP A 372 26.78 -11.24 1.95
CA ASP A 372 26.74 -11.32 0.49
C ASP A 372 27.63 -10.28 -0.19
N ALA A 373 27.62 -9.05 0.30
CA ALA A 373 28.51 -8.00 -0.15
C ALA A 373 29.99 -8.34 0.15
N GLU A 374 30.28 -8.99 1.28
CA GLU A 374 31.60 -9.54 1.60
C GLU A 374 32.04 -10.55 0.53
N ARG A 375 31.20 -11.57 0.25
CA ARG A 375 31.51 -12.58 -0.79
C ARG A 375 31.72 -11.99 -2.18
N ARG A 376 31.04 -10.88 -2.50
CA ARG A 376 31.17 -10.21 -3.81
C ARG A 376 32.34 -9.24 -3.88
N GLY A 377 32.96 -8.88 -2.75
CA GLY A 377 34.13 -8.01 -2.66
C GLY A 377 33.92 -6.54 -2.27
N PRO A 378 32.72 -5.91 -2.34
CA PRO A 378 32.53 -4.54 -1.84
C PRO A 378 32.78 -4.31 -0.34
N ILE A 379 32.78 -5.38 0.47
CA ILE A 379 33.12 -5.36 1.90
C ILE A 379 34.26 -6.35 2.11
N ASP A 380 35.26 -5.99 2.89
CA ASP A 380 36.52 -6.72 3.06
C ASP A 380 36.68 -7.41 4.42
N HIS A 381 35.64 -7.40 5.24
CA HIS A 381 35.63 -7.97 6.58
C HIS A 381 34.33 -8.73 6.86
N ALA A 382 34.42 -9.68 7.81
CA ALA A 382 33.28 -10.45 8.25
C ALA A 382 32.24 -9.57 8.95
N ALA A 383 30.96 -9.94 8.83
CA ALA A 383 29.87 -9.29 9.56
C ALA A 383 30.13 -9.19 11.06
N GLU A 384 30.87 -10.14 11.64
CA GLU A 384 31.23 -10.20 13.05
C GLU A 384 32.19 -9.09 13.50
N ASP A 385 33.07 -8.67 12.59
CA ASP A 385 34.09 -7.64 12.85
C ASP A 385 33.65 -6.25 12.38
N CYS A 386 32.43 -6.15 11.82
CA CYS A 386 31.84 -4.91 11.36
C CYS A 386 31.76 -3.85 12.48
N PRO A 387 32.40 -2.67 12.33
CA PRO A 387 32.34 -1.59 13.32
C PRO A 387 30.90 -1.07 13.55
N GLU A 388 30.06 -1.12 12.51
CA GLU A 388 28.67 -0.67 12.58
C GLU A 388 27.83 -1.56 13.53
N ARG A 389 28.31 -2.75 13.93
CA ARG A 389 27.71 -3.56 15.03
C ARG A 389 27.75 -2.90 16.40
N SER A 390 28.64 -1.93 16.60
CA SER A 390 28.81 -1.27 17.90
C SER A 390 28.12 0.10 17.96
N TRP A 391 28.23 0.91 16.91
CA TRP A 391 27.54 2.20 16.83
C TRP A 391 27.40 2.70 15.39
N LEU A 392 26.47 3.63 15.20
CA LEU A 392 26.35 4.48 14.00
C LEU A 392 26.49 5.95 14.37
N THR A 393 27.03 6.75 13.46
CA THR A 393 27.13 8.21 13.63
C THR A 393 26.04 8.90 12.81
N VAL A 394 25.06 9.47 13.50
CA VAL A 394 23.95 10.23 12.91
C VAL A 394 24.24 11.73 13.02
N SER A 395 23.94 12.49 11.97
CA SER A 395 23.97 13.95 12.03
C SER A 395 22.62 14.43 12.58
N GLY A 396 22.62 15.08 13.73
CA GLY A 396 21.42 15.60 14.39
C GLY A 396 21.45 17.11 14.47
N TRP A 397 20.35 17.75 14.12
CA TRP A 397 20.12 19.18 14.31
C TRP A 397 18.98 19.39 15.30
N SER A 398 19.10 20.41 16.16
CA SER A 398 18.01 20.88 17.02
C SER A 398 17.90 22.40 17.01
N ASP A 399 16.69 22.90 17.23
CA ASP A 399 16.47 24.35 17.34
C ASP A 399 17.25 24.94 18.53
N GLY A 400 17.94 26.06 18.29
CA GLY A 400 18.89 26.66 19.23
C GLY A 400 20.22 25.91 19.45
N GLY A 401 20.34 24.64 19.03
CA GLY A 401 21.54 23.80 19.22
C GLY A 401 22.40 23.63 17.96
N GLY A 402 21.79 23.72 16.77
CA GLY A 402 22.50 23.52 15.51
C GLY A 402 22.87 22.06 15.23
N TRP A 403 23.76 21.85 14.26
CA TRP A 403 24.20 20.52 13.84
C TRP A 403 25.23 19.91 14.81
N THR A 404 25.01 18.65 15.18
CA THR A 404 25.89 17.84 16.04
C THR A 404 26.02 16.42 15.49
N SER A 405 27.05 15.70 15.93
CA SER A 405 27.23 14.28 15.63
C SER A 405 26.78 13.44 16.82
N LEU A 406 25.81 12.57 16.59
CA LEU A 406 25.23 11.67 17.59
C LEU A 406 25.77 10.27 17.36
N ARG A 407 26.45 9.70 18.36
CA ARG A 407 26.90 8.30 18.33
C ARG A 407 25.81 7.42 18.93
N LEU A 408 25.10 6.71 18.06
CA LEU A 408 24.00 5.84 18.47
C LEU A 408 24.51 4.42 18.66
N PRO A 409 24.26 3.77 19.81
CA PRO A 409 24.57 2.36 19.95
C PRO A 409 23.70 1.54 18.99
N THR A 410 24.32 0.56 18.34
CA THR A 410 23.59 -0.44 17.57
C THR A 410 23.33 -1.66 18.44
N SER A 411 22.06 -2.08 18.51
CA SER A 411 21.68 -3.28 19.24
C SER A 411 21.24 -4.37 18.27
N GLN A 412 21.71 -5.60 18.50
CA GLN A 412 21.19 -6.76 17.78
C GLN A 412 19.78 -7.06 18.28
N SER A 413 18.91 -7.49 17.36
CA SER A 413 17.73 -8.25 17.77
C SER A 413 18.19 -9.51 18.48
N ALA A 414 18.00 -9.57 19.79
CA ALA A 414 18.17 -10.79 20.55
C ALA A 414 17.08 -11.77 20.13
N ILE A 415 17.32 -12.51 19.04
CA ILE A 415 16.60 -13.74 18.76
C ILE A 415 17.48 -14.85 19.36
N ARG A 416 17.04 -15.35 20.52
CA ARG A 416 17.41 -16.68 21.00
C ARG A 416 16.32 -17.65 20.58
#